data_AF-A0A819KF56-F1
#
_entry.id   AF-A0A819KF56-F1
#
_cell.length_a   1.000
_cell.length_b   1.000
_cell.length_c   1.000
_cell.angle_alpha   90.00
_cell.angle_beta   90.00
_cell.angle_gamma   90.00
#
_symmetry.space_group_name_H-M   'P 1'
#
loop_
_entity.id
_entity.type
_entity.pdbx_description
1 polymer ?
#
loop_
_entity_poly.entity_id
_entity_poly.type
_entity_poly.pdbx_seq_one_letter_code
_entity_poly.pdbx_strand_id
1 'polypeptide(L)'
;MSKTGRQNTPVIASTARFDIPQLYQQTLSPKRFLLIDVFLKRGLPVAFCLLPNKRAKTYTELFERLKEQANTIGKIFNPKRIVTDYEPGLMPVVEQEFPIAIHSGCMFHSNQAVHRKITDLGLANDYLNNERIRDQCRQLMALSLMPIEEVQNQFIRLEMIMSGKLADLLLNQDNGQ
;
A
#
# COMPACT_ATOMS: atom_id res chain seq x y z
N MET A 1 -31.81 -1.56 20.63
CA MET A 1 -31.13 -0.40 19.99
C MET A 1 -30.40 -0.90 18.76
N SER A 2 -30.81 -0.40 17.59
CA SER A 2 -30.45 -0.93 16.27
C SER A 2 -29.00 -0.69 15.90
N LYS A 3 -28.34 -1.71 15.36
CA LYS A 3 -27.02 -1.60 14.71
C LYS A 3 -27.18 -0.75 13.44
N THR A 4 -26.76 0.51 13.51
CA THR A 4 -26.57 1.36 12.34
C THR A 4 -25.34 0.86 11.59
N GLY A 5 -25.58 -0.02 10.60
CA GLY A 5 -24.57 -0.45 9.65
C GLY A 5 -24.00 0.74 8.89
N ARG A 6 -22.70 0.71 8.62
CA ARG A 6 -22.01 1.70 7.77
C ARG A 6 -22.68 1.75 6.40
N GLN A 7 -23.54 2.75 6.20
CA GLN A 7 -24.01 3.12 4.88
C GLN A 7 -22.91 3.92 4.19
N ASN A 8 -22.62 3.57 2.93
CA ASN A 8 -21.74 4.28 1.98
C ASN A 8 -20.30 3.75 1.81
N THR A 9 -20.09 2.43 1.86
CA THR A 9 -19.09 1.87 0.92
C THR A 9 -19.83 1.59 -0.39
N PRO A 10 -19.52 2.25 -1.51
CA PRO A 10 -20.09 1.87 -2.79
C PRO A 10 -19.66 0.43 -3.09
N VAL A 11 -20.57 -0.50 -2.87
CA VAL A 11 -20.43 -1.86 -3.38
C VAL A 11 -20.67 -1.73 -4.87
N ILE A 12 -19.59 -1.79 -5.65
CA ILE A 12 -19.69 -1.95 -7.09
C ILE A 12 -20.48 -3.25 -7.29
N ALA A 13 -21.67 -3.13 -7.90
CA ALA A 13 -22.54 -4.28 -8.13
C ALA A 13 -21.74 -5.38 -8.83
N SER A 14 -21.83 -6.62 -8.34
CA SER A 14 -21.15 -7.78 -8.93
C SER A 14 -21.64 -8.12 -10.35
N THR A 15 -22.58 -7.33 -10.86
CA THR A 15 -23.14 -7.36 -12.22
C THR A 15 -22.59 -6.26 -13.11
N ALA A 16 -21.66 -5.42 -12.62
CA ALA A 16 -20.77 -4.69 -13.49
C ALA A 16 -19.90 -5.73 -14.19
N ARG A 17 -20.44 -6.25 -15.30
CA ARG A 17 -19.61 -6.77 -16.38
C ARG A 17 -18.71 -5.61 -16.71
N PHE A 18 -17.51 -5.62 -16.13
CA PHE A 18 -16.39 -5.02 -16.81
C PHE A 18 -16.46 -5.65 -18.19
N ASP A 19 -16.79 -4.87 -19.21
CA ASP A 19 -16.50 -5.25 -20.57
C ASP A 19 -15.00 -5.45 -20.57
N ILE A 20 -14.60 -6.70 -20.30
CA ILE A 20 -13.24 -7.16 -20.37
C ILE A 20 -12.88 -6.86 -21.81
N PRO A 21 -12.07 -5.83 -22.10
CA PRO A 21 -11.76 -5.49 -23.47
C PRO A 21 -11.21 -6.75 -24.13
N GLN A 22 -11.45 -6.92 -25.42
CA GLN A 22 -10.97 -8.05 -26.23
C GLN A 22 -9.43 -8.28 -26.15
N LEU A 23 -8.72 -7.37 -25.46
CA LEU A 23 -7.34 -7.35 -25.00
C LEU A 23 -7.21 -7.91 -23.56
N TYR A 24 -7.68 -9.11 -23.29
CA TYR A 24 -7.46 -9.77 -22.00
C TYR A 24 -6.84 -11.13 -22.25
N GLN A 25 -5.51 -11.17 -22.22
CA GLN A 25 -4.77 -12.43 -22.26
C GLN A 25 -4.48 -12.90 -20.84
N GLN A 26 -5.07 -14.04 -20.48
CA GLN A 26 -4.71 -14.78 -19.27
C GLN A 26 -3.51 -15.67 -19.58
N THR A 27 -2.33 -15.27 -19.12
CA THR A 27 -1.13 -16.11 -19.24
C THR A 27 -1.08 -17.07 -18.05
N LEU A 28 -1.56 -18.31 -18.23
CA LEU A 28 -1.38 -19.39 -17.25
C LEU A 28 0.04 -19.94 -17.38
N SER A 29 0.96 -19.41 -16.56
CA SER A 29 2.31 -19.98 -16.41
C SER A 29 2.28 -21.13 -15.37
N PRO A 30 3.03 -22.24 -15.55
CA PRO A 30 3.11 -23.33 -14.57
C PRO A 30 3.55 -22.87 -13.18
N LYS A 31 4.37 -21.82 -13.14
CA LYS A 31 4.61 -21.02 -11.95
C LYS A 31 3.41 -20.08 -11.80
N ARG A 32 2.58 -20.27 -10.78
CA ARG A 32 1.33 -19.51 -10.55
C ARG A 32 1.57 -18.00 -10.68
N PHE A 33 1.30 -17.43 -11.84
CA PHE A 33 1.25 -16.01 -12.13
C PHE A 33 0.01 -15.82 -13.00
N LEU A 34 -1.00 -15.14 -12.51
CA LEU A 34 -2.07 -14.63 -13.36
C LEU A 34 -1.71 -13.17 -13.61
N LEU A 35 -1.13 -12.88 -14.78
CA LEU A 35 -0.86 -11.51 -15.25
C LEU A 35 -1.99 -11.09 -16.17
N ILE A 36 -2.64 -9.96 -15.85
CA ILE A 36 -3.76 -9.41 -16.62
C ILE A 36 -3.35 -8.02 -17.11
N ASP A 37 -3.14 -7.93 -18.42
CA ASP A 37 -2.80 -6.81 -19.31
C ASP A 37 -2.51 -5.38 -18.78
N VAL A 38 -1.41 -4.80 -19.31
CA VAL A 38 -0.79 -3.51 -18.93
C VAL A 38 -1.12 -2.39 -19.90
N PHE A 39 -2.05 -1.49 -19.55
CA PHE A 39 -2.29 -0.24 -20.32
C PHE A 39 -2.68 1.01 -19.49
N LEU A 40 -2.21 2.18 -19.93
CA LEU A 40 -2.23 3.49 -19.26
C LEU A 40 -3.50 4.33 -19.51
N LYS A 41 -4.26 4.66 -18.45
CA LYS A 41 -4.66 6.04 -18.03
C LYS A 41 -5.60 5.99 -16.82
N ARG A 42 -5.36 6.88 -15.84
CA ARG A 42 -6.27 7.26 -14.74
C ARG A 42 -6.76 6.12 -13.82
N GLY A 43 -5.96 5.75 -12.83
CA GLY A 43 -6.42 4.96 -11.67
C GLY A 43 -6.95 3.55 -11.98
N LEU A 44 -6.76 3.06 -13.20
CA LEU A 44 -7.16 1.72 -13.61
C LEU A 44 -6.08 0.70 -13.23
N PRO A 45 -6.46 -0.48 -12.72
CA PRO A 45 -5.54 -1.61 -12.60
C PRO A 45 -5.01 -2.01 -13.98
N VAL A 46 -3.68 -2.16 -14.07
CA VAL A 46 -2.95 -2.51 -15.31
C VAL A 46 -2.25 -3.87 -15.19
N ALA A 47 -2.28 -4.49 -14.03
CA ALA A 47 -1.69 -5.79 -13.81
C ALA A 47 -2.32 -6.35 -12.56
N PHE A 48 -2.95 -7.52 -12.67
CA PHE A 48 -3.14 -8.38 -11.52
C PHE A 48 -2.02 -9.40 -11.53
N CYS A 49 -1.48 -9.76 -10.38
CA CYS A 49 -0.38 -10.73 -10.25
C CYS A 49 -0.61 -11.56 -9.00
N LEU A 50 -0.92 -12.85 -9.16
CA LEU A 50 -0.97 -13.79 -8.05
C LEU A 50 0.42 -14.31 -7.79
N LEU A 51 0.97 -14.03 -6.60
CA LEU A 51 2.32 -14.43 -6.22
C LEU A 51 2.29 -15.55 -5.18
N PRO A 52 3.21 -16.53 -5.26
CA PRO A 52 3.25 -17.64 -4.31
C PRO A 52 3.76 -17.25 -2.91
N ASN A 53 4.49 -16.14 -2.79
CA ASN A 53 5.03 -15.64 -1.53
C ASN A 53 5.53 -14.19 -1.69
N LYS A 54 5.89 -13.59 -0.55
CA LYS A 54 6.40 -12.22 -0.37
C LYS A 54 7.93 -12.17 -0.29
N ARG A 55 8.63 -12.77 -1.27
CA ARG A 55 10.11 -12.84 -1.28
C ARG A 55 10.69 -12.07 -2.45
N ALA A 56 11.88 -11.51 -2.25
CA ALA A 56 12.61 -10.75 -3.26
C ALA A 56 12.70 -11.49 -4.61
N LYS A 57 13.09 -12.77 -4.59
CA LYS A 57 13.16 -13.61 -5.81
C LYS A 57 11.84 -13.63 -6.60
N THR A 58 10.70 -13.72 -5.90
CA THR A 58 9.39 -13.74 -6.54
C THR A 58 9.02 -12.39 -7.16
N TYR A 59 9.44 -11.28 -6.54
CA TYR A 59 9.26 -9.93 -7.11
C TYR A 59 10.19 -9.65 -8.29
N THR A 60 11.43 -10.14 -8.27
CA THR A 60 12.35 -10.05 -9.41
C THR A 60 11.73 -10.77 -10.61
N GLU A 61 11.30 -12.01 -10.43
CA GLU A 61 10.62 -12.78 -11.48
C GLU A 61 9.35 -12.06 -11.98
N LEU A 62 8.59 -11.38 -11.10
CA LEU A 62 7.44 -10.56 -11.50
C LEU A 62 7.83 -9.40 -12.42
N PHE A 63 8.84 -8.61 -12.06
CA PHE A 63 9.24 -7.46 -12.86
C PHE A 63 9.88 -7.85 -14.20
N GLU A 64 10.63 -8.94 -14.24
CA GLU A 64 11.12 -9.55 -15.49
C GLU A 64 9.94 -9.88 -16.42
N ARG A 65 8.91 -10.54 -15.90
CA ARG A 65 7.71 -10.87 -16.68
C ARG A 65 6.96 -9.64 -17.16
N LEU A 66 6.83 -8.60 -16.33
CA LEU A 66 6.21 -7.33 -16.76
C LEU A 66 7.00 -6.66 -17.89
N LYS A 67 8.33 -6.67 -17.82
CA LYS A 67 9.21 -6.16 -18.89
C LYS A 67 9.04 -6.97 -20.18
N GLU A 68 9.02 -8.30 -20.09
CA GLU A 68 8.77 -9.19 -21.23
C GLU A 68 7.40 -8.90 -21.89
N GLN A 69 6.33 -8.79 -21.09
CA GLN A 69 4.98 -8.53 -21.59
C GLN A 69 4.84 -7.13 -22.18
N ALA A 70 5.52 -6.11 -21.65
CA ALA A 70 5.55 -4.82 -22.31
C ALA A 70 6.24 -4.89 -23.67
N ASN A 71 7.32 -5.67 -23.79
CA ASN A 71 8.04 -5.83 -25.05
C ASN A 71 7.18 -6.52 -26.13
N THR A 72 6.32 -7.48 -25.78
CA THR A 72 5.44 -8.15 -26.77
C THR A 72 4.44 -7.19 -27.43
N ILE A 73 4.06 -6.12 -26.74
CA ILE A 73 3.17 -5.06 -27.25
C ILE A 73 3.94 -3.83 -27.77
N GLY A 74 5.26 -3.94 -27.96
CA GLY A 74 6.12 -2.85 -28.46
C GLY A 74 6.25 -1.68 -27.49
N LYS A 75 6.13 -1.92 -26.18
CA LYS A 75 6.31 -0.93 -25.11
C LYS A 75 7.53 -1.28 -24.27
N ILE A 76 8.08 -0.28 -23.60
CA ILE A 76 9.16 -0.46 -22.62
C ILE A 76 8.57 -0.20 -21.24
N PHE A 77 8.62 -1.20 -20.35
CA PHE A 77 8.22 -1.04 -18.96
C PHE A 77 9.32 -0.33 -18.17
N ASN A 78 9.30 1.01 -18.18
CA ASN A 78 10.26 1.85 -17.47
C ASN A 78 9.54 3.00 -16.73
N PRO A 79 8.94 2.72 -15.56
CA PRO A 79 8.25 3.74 -14.78
C PRO A 79 9.22 4.78 -14.22
N LYS A 80 8.82 6.06 -14.23
CA LYS A 80 9.61 7.15 -13.61
C LYS A 80 9.42 7.25 -12.10
N ARG A 81 8.29 6.75 -11.60
CA ARG A 81 7.91 6.76 -10.19
C ARG A 81 7.24 5.44 -9.87
N ILE A 82 7.64 4.84 -8.76
CA ILE A 82 7.07 3.59 -8.26
C ILE A 82 6.60 3.85 -6.83
N VAL A 83 5.35 3.48 -6.55
CA VAL A 83 4.77 3.57 -5.21
C VAL A 83 4.39 2.17 -4.78
N THR A 84 5.01 1.66 -3.71
CA THR A 84 4.71 0.32 -3.16
C THR A 84 4.25 0.43 -1.72
N ASP A 85 3.71 -0.65 -1.17
CA ASP A 85 3.68 -0.79 0.28
C ASP A 85 5.11 -0.93 0.85
N TYR A 86 5.22 -0.93 2.18
CA TYR A 86 6.49 -1.02 2.91
C TYR A 86 6.93 -2.47 3.11
N GLU A 87 6.78 -3.31 2.08
CA GLU A 87 7.14 -4.71 2.20
C GLU A 87 8.67 -4.91 2.04
N PRO A 88 9.37 -5.46 3.06
CA PRO A 88 10.83 -5.57 3.03
C PRO A 88 11.38 -6.39 1.85
N GLY A 89 10.61 -7.37 1.36
CA GLY A 89 11.00 -8.19 0.21
C GLY A 89 10.87 -7.48 -1.14
N LEU A 90 10.03 -6.45 -1.24
CA LEU A 90 9.71 -5.75 -2.49
C LEU A 90 10.60 -4.52 -2.70
N MET A 91 10.82 -3.73 -1.65
CA MET A 91 11.57 -2.47 -1.73
C MET A 91 12.96 -2.61 -2.38
N PRO A 92 13.86 -3.51 -1.93
CA PRO A 92 15.19 -3.64 -2.54
C PRO A 92 15.13 -4.13 -3.99
N VAL A 93 14.10 -4.92 -4.33
CA VAL A 93 13.90 -5.39 -5.71
C VAL A 93 13.50 -4.25 -6.62
N VAL A 94 12.65 -3.34 -6.17
CA VAL A 94 12.26 -2.15 -6.94
C VAL A 94 13.49 -1.29 -7.25
N GLU A 95 14.34 -1.05 -6.27
CA GLU A 95 15.58 -0.27 -6.43
C GLU A 95 16.55 -0.96 -7.40
N GLN A 96 16.68 -2.29 -7.32
CA GLN A 96 17.51 -3.06 -8.23
C GLN A 96 16.97 -3.06 -9.67
N GLU A 97 15.66 -3.26 -9.84
CA GLU A 97 15.02 -3.41 -11.16
C GLU A 97 14.81 -2.08 -11.89
N PHE A 98 14.70 -0.98 -11.13
CA PHE A 98 14.42 0.38 -11.62
C PHE A 98 15.26 1.44 -10.88
N PRO A 99 16.60 1.41 -10.98
CA PRO A 99 17.50 2.26 -10.16
C PRO A 99 17.36 3.77 -10.41
N ILE A 100 16.74 4.17 -11.52
CA ILE A 100 16.51 5.57 -11.89
C ILE A 100 15.11 6.05 -11.47
N ALA A 101 14.20 5.12 -11.15
CA ALA A 101 12.85 5.47 -10.75
C ALA A 101 12.83 6.07 -9.34
N ILE A 102 11.98 7.06 -9.12
CA ILE A 102 11.70 7.56 -7.77
C ILE A 102 10.81 6.53 -7.07
N HIS A 103 11.36 5.79 -6.12
CA HIS A 103 10.62 4.86 -5.28
C HIS A 103 10.15 5.55 -3.99
N SER A 104 8.88 5.37 -3.65
CA SER A 104 8.28 5.91 -2.42
C SER A 104 7.27 4.94 -1.83
N GLY A 105 7.11 4.95 -0.51
CA GLY A 105 6.07 4.18 0.16
C GLY A 105 4.66 4.75 -0.05
N CYS A 106 3.66 3.87 0.01
CA CYS A 106 2.27 4.23 -0.19
C CYS A 106 1.66 4.77 1.11
N MET A 107 1.36 6.08 1.12
CA MET A 107 0.67 6.77 2.20
C MET A 107 -0.63 6.08 2.64
N PHE A 108 -1.42 5.61 1.68
CA PHE A 108 -2.70 4.95 1.97
C PHE A 108 -2.51 3.70 2.83
N HIS A 109 -1.54 2.85 2.49
CA HIS A 109 -1.24 1.64 3.25
C HIS A 109 -0.64 1.96 4.63
N SER A 110 0.22 2.99 4.72
CA SER A 110 0.74 3.48 6.01
C SER A 110 -0.38 3.94 6.94
N ASN A 111 -1.25 4.83 6.45
CA ASN A 111 -2.38 5.35 7.22
C ASN A 111 -3.37 4.25 7.59
N GLN A 112 -3.60 3.28 6.69
CA GLN A 112 -4.41 2.11 7.00
C GLN A 112 -3.81 1.28 8.14
N ALA A 113 -2.49 1.09 8.19
CA ALA A 113 -1.82 0.40 9.29
C ALA A 113 -2.00 1.14 10.62
N VAL A 114 -1.85 2.47 10.63
CA VAL A 114 -2.13 3.30 11.82
C VAL A 114 -3.58 3.13 12.28
N HIS A 115 -4.55 3.20 11.37
CA HIS A 115 -5.97 3.00 11.70
C HIS A 115 -6.29 1.60 12.24
N ARG A 116 -5.64 0.55 11.71
CA ARG A 116 -5.75 -0.81 12.27
C ARG A 116 -5.24 -0.83 13.71
N LYS A 117 -4.05 -0.28 13.96
CA LYS A 117 -3.47 -0.24 15.31
C LYS A 117 -4.32 0.56 16.29
N ILE A 118 -4.88 1.71 15.88
CA ILE A 118 -5.85 2.48 16.70
C ILE A 118 -7.04 1.58 17.11
N THR A 119 -7.54 0.78 16.17
CA THR A 119 -8.65 -0.15 16.43
C THR A 119 -8.24 -1.27 17.38
N ASP A 120 -7.07 -1.87 17.16
CA ASP A 120 -6.52 -2.96 17.98
C ASP A 120 -6.27 -2.54 19.43
N LEU A 121 -5.90 -1.28 19.64
CA LEU A 121 -5.72 -0.68 20.98
C LEU A 121 -7.06 -0.34 21.66
N GLY A 122 -8.19 -0.49 20.96
CA GLY A 122 -9.52 -0.11 21.44
C GLY A 122 -9.78 1.40 21.45
N LEU A 123 -8.97 2.18 20.72
CA LEU A 123 -9.05 3.65 20.66
C LEU A 123 -9.98 4.17 19.57
N ALA A 124 -10.74 3.30 18.89
CA ALA A 124 -11.60 3.71 17.76
C ALA A 124 -12.63 4.77 18.16
N ASN A 125 -13.25 4.65 19.34
CA ASN A 125 -14.21 5.64 19.84
C ASN A 125 -13.53 6.95 20.25
N ASP A 126 -12.33 6.85 20.85
CA ASP A 126 -11.54 8.02 21.24
C ASP A 126 -11.08 8.80 20.01
N TYR A 127 -10.61 8.13 18.95
CA TYR A 127 -10.26 8.78 17.69
C TYR A 127 -11.43 9.57 17.07
N LEU A 128 -12.67 9.08 17.22
CA LEU A 128 -13.84 9.77 16.69
C LEU A 128 -14.24 10.99 17.53
N ASN A 129 -14.22 10.85 18.86
CA ASN A 129 -14.83 11.82 19.77
C ASN A 129 -13.83 12.72 20.53
N ASN A 130 -12.54 12.40 20.52
CA ASN A 130 -11.50 13.17 21.18
C ASN A 130 -10.58 13.83 20.14
N GLU A 131 -10.73 15.14 19.99
CA GLU A 131 -9.97 15.94 19.02
C GLU A 131 -8.45 15.85 19.24
N ARG A 132 -7.99 15.91 20.49
CA ARG A 132 -6.56 15.82 20.81
C ARG A 132 -5.96 14.49 20.34
N ILE A 133 -6.64 13.37 20.61
CA ILE A 133 -6.18 12.04 20.19
C ILE A 133 -6.18 11.93 18.65
N ARG A 134 -7.25 12.42 18.01
CA ARG A 134 -7.37 12.43 16.56
C ARG A 134 -6.26 13.23 15.89
N ASP A 135 -5.93 14.40 16.43
CA ASP A 135 -4.89 15.26 15.89
C ASP A 135 -3.51 14.67 16.07
N GLN A 136 -3.21 14.08 17.23
CA GLN A 136 -1.95 13.34 17.44
C GLN A 136 -1.80 12.16 16.46
N CYS A 137 -2.88 11.41 16.20
CA CYS A 137 -2.88 10.36 15.17
C CYS A 137 -2.65 10.91 13.76
N ARG A 138 -3.25 12.07 13.42
CA ARG A 138 -3.07 12.73 12.12
C ARG A 138 -1.66 13.28 11.95
N GLN A 139 -1.07 13.83 13.00
CA GLN A 139 0.33 14.27 13.01
C GLN A 139 1.27 13.08 12.74
N LEU A 140 1.04 11.94 13.39
CA LEU A 140 1.77 10.70 13.13
C LEU A 140 1.67 10.28 11.65
N MET A 141 0.47 10.25 11.08
CA MET A 141 0.24 9.92 9.67
C MET A 141 0.90 10.92 8.72
N ALA A 142 0.99 12.20 9.11
CA ALA A 142 1.56 13.28 8.30
C ALA A 142 3.09 13.30 8.31
N LEU A 143 3.78 12.55 9.19
CA LEU A 143 5.25 12.54 9.24
C LEU A 143 5.89 12.23 7.89
N SER A 144 5.28 11.35 7.10
CA SER A 144 5.82 10.98 5.77
C SER A 144 5.69 12.07 4.71
N LEU A 145 5.01 13.18 5.00
CA LEU A 145 4.92 14.38 4.16
C LEU A 145 5.94 15.46 4.53
N MET A 146 6.66 15.28 5.62
CA MET A 146 7.59 16.29 6.13
C MET A 146 8.96 16.19 5.46
N PRO A 147 9.73 17.30 5.43
CA PRO A 147 11.16 17.24 5.13
C PRO A 147 11.85 16.23 6.05
N ILE A 148 12.75 15.41 5.49
CA ILE A 148 13.37 14.29 6.21
C ILE A 148 14.13 14.76 7.46
N GLU A 149 14.66 15.97 7.43
CA GLU A 149 15.40 16.61 8.51
C GLU A 149 14.50 16.94 9.72
N GLU A 150 13.19 17.10 9.50
CA GLU A 150 12.23 17.42 10.55
C GLU A 150 11.52 16.19 11.13
N VAL A 151 11.50 15.07 10.38
CA VAL A 151 10.75 13.86 10.75
C VAL A 151 11.15 13.36 12.14
N GLN A 152 12.45 13.25 12.42
CA GLN A 152 12.95 12.75 13.70
C GLN A 152 12.51 13.63 14.87
N ASN A 153 12.62 14.95 14.71
CA ASN A 153 12.24 15.90 15.75
C ASN A 153 10.74 15.87 16.03
N GLN A 154 9.90 15.76 14.99
CA GLN A 154 8.45 15.64 15.18
C GLN A 154 8.05 14.29 15.75
N PHE A 155 8.74 13.20 15.40
CA PHE A 155 8.51 11.89 16.00
C PHE A 155 8.80 11.91 17.51
N ILE A 156 9.96 12.44 17.93
CA ILE A 156 10.31 12.60 19.34
C ILE A 156 9.29 13.48 20.07
N ARG A 157 8.83 14.55 19.43
CA ARG A 157 7.74 15.38 19.98
C ARG A 157 6.47 14.56 20.21
N LEU A 158 6.07 13.71 19.26
CA LEU A 158 4.91 12.84 19.39
C LEU A 158 5.08 11.84 20.54
N GLU A 159 6.27 11.25 20.70
CA GLU A 159 6.60 10.36 21.84
C GLU A 159 6.40 11.06 23.18
N MET A 160 6.78 12.34 23.30
CA MET A 160 6.61 13.09 24.55
C MET A 160 5.15 13.43 24.87
N ILE A 161 4.30 13.62 23.87
CA ILE A 161 2.91 14.09 24.07
C ILE A 161 1.86 12.97 24.01
N MET A 162 2.16 11.85 23.39
CA MET A 162 1.30 10.66 23.38
C MET A 162 1.45 9.91 24.70
N SER A 163 0.33 9.53 25.30
CA SER A 163 0.31 8.87 26.61
C SER A 163 -0.71 7.75 26.67
N GLY A 164 -0.53 6.85 27.65
CA GLY A 164 -1.36 5.66 27.80
C GLY A 164 -1.33 4.79 26.55
N LYS A 165 -2.48 4.21 26.19
CA LYS A 165 -2.62 3.36 25.00
C LYS A 165 -2.22 4.04 23.69
N LEU A 166 -2.27 5.37 23.62
CA LEU A 166 -1.92 6.09 22.39
C LEU A 166 -0.42 6.00 22.09
N ALA A 167 0.43 5.95 23.12
CA ALA A 167 1.88 5.79 22.97
C ALA A 167 2.24 4.46 22.29
N ASP A 168 1.41 3.42 22.44
CA ASP A 168 1.59 2.12 21.80
C ASP A 168 1.42 2.17 20.26
N LEU A 169 1.00 3.31 19.68
CA LEU A 169 1.06 3.54 18.23
C LEU A 169 2.49 3.74 17.72
N LEU A 170 3.40 4.21 18.57
CA LEU A 170 4.78 4.51 18.22
C LEU A 170 5.71 3.32 18.45
N LEU A 171 5.26 2.33 19.22
CA LEU A 171 6.01 1.11 19.50
C LEU A 171 5.82 0.11 18.36
N ASN A 172 6.92 -0.28 17.72
CA ASN A 172 6.94 -1.49 16.90
C ASN A 172 6.73 -2.69 17.82
N GLN A 173 5.52 -3.24 17.83
CA GLN A 173 5.38 -4.64 18.16
C GLN A 173 5.83 -5.42 16.92
N ASP A 174 7.14 -5.66 16.84
CA ASP A 174 7.70 -6.72 16.01
C ASP A 174 7.19 -8.06 16.56
N ASN A 175 5.91 -8.34 16.33
CA ASN A 175 5.41 -9.70 16.35
C ASN A 175 5.87 -10.32 15.05
N GLY A 176 7.14 -10.73 15.03
CA GLY A 176 7.74 -11.47 13.93
C GLY A 176 6.79 -12.58 13.47
N GLN A 177 6.38 -12.48 12.22
CA GLN A 177 5.81 -13.57 11.43
C GLN A 177 6.51 -13.60 10.07
#